data_AF-A0A8X6MG41-F1
#
_entry.id   AF-A0A8X6MG41-F1
#
_cell.length_a   1.000
_cell.length_b   1.000
_cell.length_c   1.000
_cell.angle_alpha   90.00
_cell.angle_beta   90.00
_cell.angle_gamma   90.00
#
_symmetry.space_group_name_H-M   'P 1'
#
loop_
_entity.id
_entity.type
_entity.pdbx_description
1 polymer ?
#
loop_
_entity_poly.entity_id
_entity_poly.type
_entity_poly.pdbx_seq_one_letter_code
_entity_poly.pdbx_strand_id
1 'polypeptide(L)'
;MFCYCRLLRRAFLTNWSGTQFFSTSHIHNEFLFPKTNDIPLEKKPSASAIRQIRALEFIWRKNRPEKALKKAVHDDFFKNEASPSHSVDLLRVACDRSHFQSDLVYSLLINLKNAINDNDIEFSPSLEDKLEAFHTVLVYKNYEILLEVCNVFKIQEQSHCFKEAIDDLLNQQKLVEAAYCIVVLNLQHEYDVENLLFSLLVEGNLQPVITCIENYPDLQLSIAKKLDSALITGDICSRTSMPTINSKKIFNALNKIVSMFKIPTEHCKNLHYVRSRAAINLLIKRRSEQSVSEESWENMIMSIIGENALLKDHLIYKLKKTNDKETALKMIKRLNMIDFDVTKLKVNDEAETNLENIDKDELEDISDEQCDIKDIPGHLMFSLSSSDINFIDNEEAFIDFIKDIMKYNIIGIDTEWKPHFGLSAERLALIQIAAHDKVYILDMVALNNCLTPKHWDELMEKVFGNPKITKLGCGIMGDVQMIVDSNQGTKGKKIRFTRILDMAIFYEKVIE
;
A
#
# COMPACT_ATOMS: atom_id res chain seq x y z
N MET A 1 -28.57 -10.56 15.42
CA MET A 1 -28.20 -11.92 14.95
C MET A 1 -27.62 -11.94 13.52
N PHE A 2 -27.59 -10.82 12.78
CA PHE A 2 -26.83 -10.68 11.53
C PHE A 2 -25.31 -10.94 11.70
N CYS A 3 -24.73 -10.57 12.85
CA CYS A 3 -23.34 -10.93 13.21
C CYS A 3 -23.07 -12.45 13.31
N TYR A 4 -24.11 -13.30 13.44
CA TYR A 4 -23.95 -14.74 13.59
C TYR A 4 -23.66 -15.47 12.26
N CYS A 5 -23.92 -14.82 11.11
CA CYS A 5 -23.80 -15.46 9.79
C CYS A 5 -22.36 -15.50 9.25
N ARG A 6 -21.48 -14.57 9.65
CA ARG A 6 -20.02 -14.67 9.38
C ARG A 6 -19.29 -15.64 10.32
N LEU A 7 -19.91 -15.96 11.46
CA LEU A 7 -19.32 -16.67 12.62
C LEU A 7 -18.95 -18.14 12.33
N LEU A 8 -19.68 -18.83 11.44
CA LEU A 8 -19.37 -20.22 11.06
C LEU A 8 -18.46 -20.34 9.83
N ARG A 9 -18.28 -19.26 9.04
CA ARG A 9 -17.60 -19.34 7.74
C ARG A 9 -16.08 -19.15 7.84
N ARG A 10 -15.59 -18.29 8.75
CA ARG A 10 -14.14 -18.10 8.97
C ARG A 10 -13.49 -19.18 9.83
N ALA A 11 -14.25 -19.81 10.72
CA ALA A 11 -13.74 -20.85 11.62
C ALA A 11 -13.33 -22.17 10.92
N PHE A 12 -13.81 -22.42 9.69
CA PHE A 12 -13.52 -23.65 8.94
C PHE A 12 -12.44 -23.52 7.85
N LEU A 13 -11.92 -22.31 7.58
CA LEU A 13 -10.93 -22.08 6.52
C LEU A 13 -9.47 -21.96 7.01
N THR A 14 -9.22 -21.97 8.33
CA THR A 14 -7.86 -21.85 8.89
C THR A 14 -7.12 -23.18 9.09
N ASN A 15 -7.69 -24.30 8.64
CA ASN A 15 -7.03 -25.61 8.71
C ASN A 15 -6.63 -26.10 7.31
N TRP A 16 -5.53 -25.59 6.77
CA TRP A 16 -4.50 -26.47 6.20
C TRP A 16 -3.13 -25.79 6.00
N SER A 17 -2.17 -26.43 6.66
CA SER A 17 -0.73 -26.28 6.75
C SER A 17 0.04 -26.14 5.43
N GLY A 18 1.15 -25.39 5.50
CA GLY A 18 2.19 -25.44 4.47
C GLY A 18 3.39 -24.53 4.71
N THR A 19 3.97 -24.50 5.92
CA THR A 19 5.29 -23.88 6.15
C THR A 19 6.36 -24.64 5.38
N GLN A 20 6.83 -24.07 4.26
CA GLN A 20 8.11 -24.43 3.66
C GLN A 20 9.05 -23.23 3.73
N PHE A 21 9.98 -23.32 4.68
CA PHE A 21 11.24 -22.59 4.67
C PHE A 21 12.01 -22.99 3.41
N PHE A 22 12.22 -22.06 2.49
CA PHE A 22 13.27 -22.19 1.49
C PHE A 22 14.53 -21.49 1.97
N SER A 23 15.55 -22.32 2.20
CA SER A 23 16.92 -21.93 2.49
C SER A 23 17.49 -21.10 1.34
N THR A 24 18.00 -19.90 1.64
CA THR A 24 18.88 -19.19 0.71
C THR A 24 20.26 -19.85 0.73
N SER A 25 20.57 -20.52 -0.37
CA SER A 25 21.87 -21.11 -0.65
C SER A 25 22.96 -20.05 -0.72
N HIS A 26 24.06 -20.30 -0.02
CA HIS A 26 25.33 -19.60 -0.18
C HIS A 26 25.79 -19.64 -1.65
N ILE A 27 25.81 -18.48 -2.29
CA ILE A 27 26.57 -18.26 -3.53
C ILE A 27 27.72 -17.33 -3.16
N HIS A 28 28.94 -17.87 -3.17
CA HIS A 28 30.17 -17.09 -3.20
C HIS A 28 30.17 -16.29 -4.51
N ASN A 29 29.91 -14.99 -4.44
CA ASN A 29 30.25 -14.08 -5.53
C ASN A 29 31.68 -13.59 -5.29
N GLU A 30 32.61 -14.12 -6.06
CA GLU A 30 33.94 -13.52 -6.23
C GLU A 30 33.76 -12.13 -6.84
N PHE A 31 34.14 -11.11 -6.08
CA PHE A 31 34.20 -9.72 -6.54
C PHE A 31 35.41 -9.57 -7.47
N LEU A 32 35.16 -9.39 -8.77
CA LEU A 32 36.16 -8.96 -9.75
C LEU A 32 35.84 -7.52 -10.17
N PHE A 33 36.53 -6.56 -9.58
CA PHE A 33 36.61 -5.19 -10.10
C PHE A 33 37.81 -5.10 -11.07
N PRO A 34 37.64 -4.63 -12.32
CA PRO A 34 38.76 -4.31 -13.18
C PRO A 34 39.28 -2.90 -12.89
N LYS A 35 40.61 -2.85 -12.82
CA LYS A 35 41.52 -1.71 -12.63
C LYS A 35 41.06 -0.40 -13.28
N THR A 36 40.65 0.56 -12.47
CA THR A 36 40.97 1.97 -12.68
C THR A 36 42.13 2.31 -11.74
N ASN A 37 43.23 2.79 -12.31
CA ASN A 37 44.42 3.14 -11.57
C ASN A 37 44.11 4.32 -10.64
N ASP A 38 44.64 4.23 -9.42
CA ASP A 38 44.61 5.21 -8.32
C ASP A 38 43.40 5.16 -7.37
N ILE A 39 43.17 3.98 -6.76
CA ILE A 39 42.51 3.85 -5.45
C ILE A 39 43.63 3.80 -4.38
N PRO A 40 43.57 4.57 -3.27
CA PRO A 40 44.56 4.44 -2.20
C PRO A 40 44.46 3.05 -1.56
N LEU A 41 45.61 2.44 -1.31
CA LEU A 41 45.83 1.10 -0.74
C LEU A 41 44.67 0.58 0.14
N GLU A 42 44.24 -0.67 -0.07
CA GLU A 42 43.45 -1.45 0.89
C GLU A 42 44.04 -1.31 2.31
N LYS A 43 43.51 -0.38 3.09
CA LYS A 43 43.91 -0.14 4.48
C LYS A 43 43.43 -1.35 5.29
N LYS A 44 44.34 -2.25 5.65
CA LYS A 44 44.03 -3.38 6.54
C LYS A 44 43.28 -2.87 7.79
N PRO A 45 42.14 -3.46 8.15
CA PRO A 45 41.38 -3.02 9.32
C PRO A 45 42.23 -3.09 10.57
N SER A 46 42.15 -2.04 11.40
CA SER A 46 42.94 -1.95 12.62
C SER A 46 42.61 -3.13 13.56
N ALA A 47 43.64 -3.68 14.20
CA ALA A 47 43.46 -4.81 15.12
C ALA A 47 42.57 -4.43 16.33
N SER A 48 42.48 -3.14 16.68
CA SER A 48 41.55 -2.64 17.69
C SER A 48 40.10 -2.68 17.20
N ALA A 49 39.80 -2.19 15.99
CA ALA A 49 38.46 -2.21 15.42
C ALA A 49 37.90 -3.64 15.29
N ILE A 50 38.74 -4.60 14.89
CA ILE A 50 38.35 -6.03 14.82
C ILE A 50 37.97 -6.59 16.19
N ARG A 51 38.74 -6.29 17.23
CA ARG A 51 38.44 -6.75 18.59
C ARG A 51 37.15 -6.11 19.10
N GLN A 52 36.94 -4.84 18.79
CA GLN A 52 35.80 -4.08 19.24
C GLN A 52 34.49 -4.54 18.59
N ILE A 53 34.47 -4.74 17.27
CA ILE A 53 33.29 -5.27 16.59
C ILE A 53 32.91 -6.66 17.10
N ARG A 54 33.89 -7.53 17.38
CA ARG A 54 33.62 -8.85 18.00
C ARG A 54 33.01 -8.73 19.40
N ALA A 55 33.46 -7.75 20.20
CA ALA A 55 32.89 -7.48 21.51
C ALA A 55 31.46 -6.93 21.41
N LEU A 56 31.21 -5.99 20.50
CA LEU A 56 29.88 -5.43 20.23
C LEU A 56 28.92 -6.51 19.70
N GLU A 57 29.39 -7.38 18.81
CA GLU A 57 28.62 -8.53 18.31
C GLU A 57 28.25 -9.49 19.43
N PHE A 58 29.18 -9.80 20.35
CA PHE A 58 28.89 -10.63 21.51
C PHE A 58 27.83 -10.01 22.43
N ILE A 59 27.91 -8.69 22.68
CA ILE A 59 26.94 -7.96 23.49
C ILE A 59 25.55 -7.95 22.83
N TRP A 60 25.52 -7.72 21.51
CA TRP A 60 24.29 -7.73 20.72
C TRP A 60 23.60 -9.10 20.75
N ARG A 61 24.34 -10.18 20.51
CA ARG A 61 23.82 -11.57 20.53
C ARG A 61 23.31 -12.00 21.89
N LYS A 62 23.96 -11.57 22.97
CA LYS A 62 23.71 -12.13 24.30
C LYS A 62 22.42 -11.63 24.97
N ASN A 63 21.87 -10.45 24.62
CA ASN A 63 20.67 -9.95 25.33
C ASN A 63 19.73 -8.96 24.61
N ARG A 64 19.95 -8.52 23.35
CA ARG A 64 19.22 -7.37 22.76
C ARG A 64 19.00 -6.15 23.70
N PRO A 65 19.81 -5.82 24.74
CA PRO A 65 19.51 -4.65 25.55
C PRO A 65 20.15 -3.46 24.85
N GLU A 66 19.36 -2.67 24.12
CA GLU A 66 19.81 -1.43 23.46
C GLU A 66 20.70 -0.58 24.38
N LYS A 67 20.43 -0.59 25.69
CA LYS A 67 21.20 0.12 26.71
C LYS A 67 22.66 -0.34 26.85
N ALA A 68 22.94 -1.65 26.81
CA ALA A 68 24.31 -2.15 26.96
C ALA A 68 25.12 -1.91 25.69
N LEU A 69 24.48 -2.04 24.52
CA LEU A 69 25.09 -1.69 23.24
C LEU A 69 25.37 -0.18 23.15
N LYS A 70 24.39 0.66 23.50
CA LYS A 70 24.54 2.12 23.57
C LYS A 70 25.74 2.50 24.42
N LYS A 71 25.84 1.92 25.63
CA LYS A 71 26.97 2.18 26.53
C LYS A 71 28.31 1.71 25.93
N ALA A 72 28.36 0.53 25.34
CA ALA A 72 29.61 0.00 24.77
C ALA A 72 30.11 0.79 23.55
N VAL A 73 29.19 1.27 22.69
CA VAL A 73 29.51 2.15 21.56
C VAL A 73 29.96 3.52 22.05
N HIS A 74 29.24 4.08 23.03
CA HIS A 74 29.61 5.34 23.67
C HIS A 74 31.02 5.23 24.30
N ASP A 75 31.24 4.26 25.18
CA ASP A 75 32.54 4.06 25.84
C ASP A 75 33.70 3.89 24.84
N ASP A 76 33.47 3.25 23.69
CA ASP A 76 34.49 3.11 22.64
C ASP A 76 34.74 4.39 21.87
N PHE A 77 33.69 5.11 21.50
CA PHE A 77 33.79 6.38 20.79
C PHE A 77 34.62 7.40 21.56
N PHE A 78 34.40 7.51 22.88
CA PHE A 78 35.19 8.42 23.73
C PHE A 78 36.60 7.92 24.03
N LYS A 79 36.81 6.61 24.14
CA LYS A 79 38.17 6.04 24.31
C LYS A 79 39.08 6.34 23.13
N ASN A 80 38.51 6.50 21.94
CA ASN A 80 39.24 6.83 20.71
C ASN A 80 39.08 8.31 20.33
N GLU A 81 38.93 9.19 21.33
CA GLU A 81 38.93 10.64 21.19
C GLU A 81 37.87 11.18 20.20
N ALA A 82 36.74 10.49 20.05
CA ALA A 82 35.68 10.83 19.10
C ALA A 82 36.18 10.93 17.64
N SER A 83 37.22 10.17 17.29
CA SER A 83 37.84 10.21 15.96
C SER A 83 36.88 9.74 14.84
N PRO A 84 36.65 10.57 13.81
CA PRO A 84 35.90 10.15 12.63
C PRO A 84 36.53 8.95 11.91
N SER A 85 37.85 8.93 11.74
CA SER A 85 38.56 7.83 11.05
C SER A 85 38.43 6.49 11.78
N HIS A 86 38.45 6.49 13.12
CA HIS A 86 38.16 5.28 13.91
C HIS A 86 36.72 4.80 13.70
N SER A 87 35.77 5.74 13.58
CA SER A 87 34.36 5.41 13.32
C SER A 87 34.16 4.79 11.93
N VAL A 88 34.90 5.26 10.92
CA VAL A 88 34.93 4.64 9.58
C VAL A 88 35.56 3.25 9.62
N ASP A 89 36.67 3.06 10.33
CA ASP A 89 37.31 1.75 10.48
C ASP A 89 36.39 0.74 11.19
N LEU A 90 35.66 1.18 12.22
CA LEU A 90 34.64 0.36 12.88
C LEU A 90 33.52 -0.01 11.91
N LEU A 91 33.03 0.96 11.13
CA LEU A 91 31.99 0.72 10.12
C LEU A 91 32.48 -0.31 9.09
N ARG A 92 33.69 -0.15 8.53
CA ARG A 92 34.27 -1.10 7.58
C ARG A 92 34.39 -2.51 8.15
N VAL A 93 34.88 -2.65 9.39
CA VAL A 93 34.99 -3.95 10.04
C VAL A 93 33.62 -4.57 10.33
N ALA A 94 32.65 -3.74 10.74
CA ALA A 94 31.27 -4.18 10.91
C ALA A 94 30.72 -4.71 9.58
N CYS A 95 31.06 -4.05 8.48
CA CYS A 95 30.58 -4.43 7.17
C CYS A 95 31.23 -5.71 6.60
N ASP A 96 32.55 -5.82 6.72
CA ASP A 96 33.33 -6.92 6.12
C ASP A 96 33.23 -8.26 6.88
N ARG A 97 33.03 -8.22 8.20
CA ARG A 97 33.32 -9.37 9.08
C ARG A 97 32.17 -9.80 9.99
N SER A 98 31.02 -9.13 9.94
CA SER A 98 29.87 -9.53 10.75
C SER A 98 29.02 -10.59 10.03
N HIS A 99 28.60 -11.63 10.75
CA HIS A 99 27.71 -12.67 10.23
C HIS A 99 26.22 -12.24 10.19
N PHE A 100 25.90 -10.99 10.57
CA PHE A 100 24.52 -10.48 10.71
C PHE A 100 24.40 -9.09 10.06
N GLN A 101 23.63 -9.02 8.98
CA GLN A 101 23.96 -8.27 7.75
C GLN A 101 23.37 -6.86 7.57
N SER A 102 22.72 -6.23 8.56
CA SER A 102 22.21 -4.85 8.41
C SER A 102 21.88 -4.20 9.75
N ASP A 103 21.23 -4.96 10.62
CA ASP A 103 20.65 -4.44 11.86
C ASP A 103 21.71 -4.01 12.88
N LEU A 104 22.84 -4.72 12.92
CA LEU A 104 23.98 -4.33 13.76
C LEU A 104 24.65 -3.06 13.24
N VAL A 105 24.81 -2.93 11.92
CA VAL A 105 25.37 -1.73 11.29
C VAL A 105 24.45 -0.54 11.54
N TYR A 106 23.16 -0.70 11.34
CA TYR A 106 22.16 0.31 11.63
C TYR A 106 22.14 0.69 13.12
N SER A 107 22.17 -0.29 14.02
CA SER A 107 22.25 -0.06 15.47
C SER A 107 23.53 0.68 15.86
N LEU A 108 24.67 0.35 15.24
CA LEU A 108 25.94 1.05 15.47
C LEU A 108 25.83 2.51 15.05
N LEU A 109 25.28 2.79 13.87
CA LEU A 109 25.10 4.14 13.34
C LEU A 109 24.17 5.00 14.21
N ILE A 110 23.03 4.46 14.65
CA ILE A 110 22.12 5.16 15.57
C ILE A 110 22.81 5.49 16.89
N ASN A 111 23.53 4.52 17.47
CA ASN A 111 24.21 4.75 18.75
C ASN A 111 25.37 5.74 18.62
N LEU A 112 26.06 5.75 17.48
CA LEU A 112 27.09 6.74 17.16
C LEU A 112 26.47 8.14 17.01
N LYS A 113 25.37 8.26 16.25
CA LYS A 113 24.59 9.51 16.11
C LYS A 113 24.16 10.07 17.45
N ASN A 114 23.63 9.20 18.33
CA ASN A 114 23.23 9.59 19.68
C ASN A 114 24.43 10.03 20.52
N ALA A 115 25.58 9.34 20.43
CA ALA A 115 26.77 9.72 21.17
C ALA A 115 27.31 11.10 20.76
N ILE A 116 27.22 11.44 19.47
CA ILE A 116 27.60 12.75 18.94
C ILE A 116 26.63 13.84 19.44
N ASN A 117 25.32 13.61 19.29
CA ASN A 117 24.28 14.59 19.65
C ASN A 117 24.14 14.82 21.16
N ASP A 118 24.25 13.76 21.97
CA ASP A 118 24.03 13.83 23.43
C ASP A 118 25.14 14.64 24.14
N ASN A 119 26.28 14.91 23.49
CA ASN A 119 27.48 15.45 24.14
C ASN A 119 28.08 16.71 23.48
N ASP A 120 27.41 17.31 22.48
CA ASP A 120 27.87 18.54 21.77
C ASP A 120 29.36 18.49 21.34
N ILE A 121 29.81 17.34 20.85
CA ILE A 121 31.21 17.14 20.45
C ILE A 121 31.44 17.68 19.04
N GLU A 122 32.59 18.32 18.82
CA GLU A 122 33.06 18.72 17.50
C GLU A 122 33.45 17.47 16.67
N PHE A 123 32.46 16.87 16.01
CA PHE A 123 32.65 15.77 15.06
C PHE A 123 32.76 16.33 13.62
N SER A 124 33.98 16.43 13.11
CA SER A 124 34.33 16.95 11.79
C SER A 124 35.06 15.91 10.92
N PRO A 125 34.33 15.03 10.21
CA PRO A 125 34.94 14.04 9.32
C PRO A 125 35.63 14.71 8.12
N SER A 126 36.80 14.21 7.75
CA SER A 126 37.52 14.65 6.54
C SER A 126 36.83 14.16 5.27
N LEU A 127 37.18 14.72 4.09
CA LEU A 127 36.63 14.23 2.82
C LEU A 127 36.96 12.76 2.56
N GLU A 128 38.16 12.30 2.96
CA GLU A 128 38.57 10.89 2.86
C GLU A 128 37.69 10.00 3.75
N ASP A 129 37.41 10.42 4.99
CA ASP A 129 36.52 9.69 5.89
C ASP A 129 35.08 9.62 5.34
N LYS A 130 34.59 10.73 4.76
CA LYS A 130 33.24 10.78 4.16
C LYS A 130 33.13 9.85 2.95
N LEU A 131 34.12 9.85 2.05
CA LEU A 131 34.14 8.98 0.87
C LEU A 131 34.24 7.50 1.28
N GLU A 132 35.14 7.16 2.19
CA GLU A 132 35.32 5.78 2.65
C GLU A 132 34.05 5.27 3.36
N ALA A 133 33.43 6.07 4.24
CA ALA A 133 32.17 5.72 4.91
C ALA A 133 31.04 5.50 3.90
N PHE A 134 30.94 6.38 2.90
CA PHE A 134 29.94 6.29 1.84
C PHE A 134 30.11 5.02 1.01
N HIS A 135 31.31 4.75 0.49
CA HIS A 135 31.58 3.56 -0.31
C HIS A 135 31.38 2.25 0.46
N THR A 136 31.71 2.23 1.75
CA THR A 136 31.57 1.07 2.63
C THR A 136 30.12 0.58 2.72
N VAL A 137 29.14 1.49 2.72
CA VAL A 137 27.72 1.11 2.89
C VAL A 137 26.96 0.85 1.60
N LEU A 138 27.50 1.23 0.44
CA LEU A 138 26.89 0.94 -0.86
C LEU A 138 26.69 -0.56 -1.12
N VAL A 139 27.48 -1.41 -0.47
CA VAL A 139 27.38 -2.88 -0.55
C VAL A 139 26.02 -3.40 -0.05
N TYR A 140 25.38 -2.72 0.90
CA TYR A 140 24.13 -3.18 1.52
C TYR A 140 22.88 -2.92 0.70
N LYS A 141 22.96 -2.02 -0.30
CA LYS A 141 21.78 -1.59 -1.08
C LYS A 141 20.60 -1.20 -0.19
N ASN A 142 20.88 -0.61 0.98
CA ASN A 142 19.89 -0.30 1.99
C ASN A 142 19.83 1.23 2.17
N TYR A 143 18.66 1.80 1.87
CA TYR A 143 18.40 3.24 1.94
C TYR A 143 18.58 3.80 3.35
N GLU A 144 18.08 3.10 4.38
CA GLU A 144 18.11 3.58 5.77
C GLU A 144 19.55 3.66 6.30
N ILE A 145 20.37 2.65 5.98
CA ILE A 145 21.79 2.64 6.36
C ILE A 145 22.53 3.78 5.64
N LEU A 146 22.29 3.97 4.34
CA LEU A 146 22.91 5.06 3.58
C LEU A 146 22.52 6.43 4.13
N LEU A 147 21.22 6.63 4.41
CA LEU A 147 20.70 7.86 4.99
C LEU A 147 21.35 8.17 6.34
N GLU A 148 21.45 7.17 7.23
CA GLU A 148 22.08 7.37 8.53
C GLU A 148 23.58 7.65 8.42
N VAL A 149 24.32 7.03 7.49
CA VAL A 149 25.71 7.40 7.21
C VAL A 149 25.83 8.84 6.73
N CYS A 150 25.00 9.26 5.78
CA CYS A 150 25.03 10.63 5.27
C CYS A 150 24.74 11.67 6.37
N ASN A 151 23.86 11.33 7.31
CA ASN A 151 23.55 12.15 8.48
C ASN A 151 24.71 12.21 9.49
N VAL A 152 25.25 11.06 9.89
CA VAL A 152 26.33 10.97 10.89
C VAL A 152 27.60 11.65 10.39
N PHE A 153 27.98 11.40 9.14
CA PHE A 153 29.22 11.92 8.55
C PHE A 153 29.04 13.27 7.84
N LYS A 154 27.86 13.91 7.96
CA LYS A 154 27.56 15.23 7.36
C LYS A 154 27.95 15.30 5.88
N ILE A 155 27.59 14.26 5.13
CA ILE A 155 27.97 14.12 3.71
C ILE A 155 27.22 15.15 2.85
N GLN A 156 26.00 15.50 3.23
CA GLN A 156 25.14 16.46 2.52
C GLN A 156 25.77 17.86 2.40
N GLU A 157 26.64 18.27 3.33
CA GLU A 157 27.35 19.56 3.28
C GLU A 157 28.30 19.69 2.07
N GLN A 158 28.77 18.56 1.54
CA GLN A 158 29.70 18.47 0.41
C GLN A 158 29.19 17.52 -0.68
N SER A 159 27.88 17.50 -0.92
CA SER A 159 27.20 16.60 -1.87
C SER A 159 27.83 16.61 -3.28
N HIS A 160 28.36 17.76 -3.72
CA HIS A 160 29.01 17.90 -5.03
C HIS A 160 30.26 17.04 -5.22
N CYS A 161 30.98 16.67 -4.14
CA CYS A 161 32.16 15.82 -4.23
C CYS A 161 31.83 14.34 -4.53
N PHE A 162 30.56 13.95 -4.43
CA PHE A 162 30.11 12.57 -4.61
C PHE A 162 29.54 12.31 -6.01
N LYS A 163 29.51 13.32 -6.89
CA LYS A 163 28.98 13.18 -8.25
C LYS A 163 29.74 12.15 -9.07
N GLU A 164 31.07 12.16 -9.03
CA GLU A 164 31.90 11.19 -9.74
C GLU A 164 31.59 9.75 -9.30
N ALA A 165 31.37 9.53 -8.00
CA ALA A 165 30.97 8.23 -7.47
C ALA A 165 29.57 7.80 -7.94
N ILE A 166 28.62 8.74 -8.08
CA ILE A 166 27.28 8.46 -8.63
C ILE A 166 27.36 8.16 -10.13
N ASP A 167 28.16 8.91 -10.88
CA ASP A 167 28.36 8.73 -12.31
C ASP A 167 28.99 7.35 -12.58
N ASP A 168 29.94 6.92 -11.75
CA ASP A 168 30.52 5.58 -11.81
C ASP A 168 29.47 4.48 -11.54
N LEU A 169 28.56 4.68 -10.59
CA LEU A 169 27.47 3.73 -10.33
C LEU A 169 26.51 3.64 -11.52
N LEU A 170 26.17 4.77 -12.13
CA LEU A 170 25.33 4.82 -13.33
C LEU A 170 26.01 4.12 -14.52
N ASN A 171 27.31 4.35 -14.72
CA ASN A 171 28.12 3.67 -15.75
C ASN A 171 28.19 2.16 -15.53
N GLN A 172 28.18 1.71 -14.27
CA GLN A 172 28.17 0.28 -13.89
C GLN A 172 26.76 -0.35 -13.90
N GLN A 173 25.71 0.38 -14.30
CA GLN A 173 24.30 -0.05 -14.23
C GLN A 173 23.83 -0.42 -12.81
N LYS A 174 24.43 0.15 -11.76
CA LYS A 174 23.98 0.01 -10.36
C LYS A 174 22.90 1.04 -10.05
N LEU A 175 21.74 0.88 -10.69
CA LEU A 175 20.68 1.88 -10.72
C LEU A 175 20.00 2.11 -9.36
N VAL A 176 19.88 1.07 -8.52
CA VAL A 176 19.24 1.17 -7.19
C VAL A 176 20.10 2.02 -6.26
N GLU A 177 21.39 1.70 -6.21
CA GLU A 177 22.38 2.39 -5.41
C GLU A 177 22.49 3.86 -5.85
N ALA A 178 22.56 4.11 -7.16
CA ALA A 178 22.58 5.47 -7.71
C ALA A 178 21.32 6.26 -7.32
N ALA A 179 20.12 5.66 -7.43
CA ALA A 179 18.86 6.33 -7.07
C ALA A 179 18.83 6.72 -5.58
N TYR A 180 19.24 5.82 -4.68
CA TYR A 180 19.34 6.13 -3.26
C TYR A 180 20.34 7.25 -3.00
N CYS A 181 21.51 7.23 -3.62
CA CYS A 181 22.51 8.28 -3.47
C CYS A 181 21.98 9.64 -3.91
N ILE A 182 21.33 9.72 -5.07
CA ILE A 182 20.79 10.98 -5.62
C ILE A 182 19.73 11.56 -4.67
N VAL A 183 18.86 10.72 -4.13
CA VAL A 183 17.79 11.16 -3.20
C VAL A 183 18.36 11.57 -1.84
N VAL A 184 19.25 10.77 -1.25
CA VAL A 184 19.84 11.03 0.07
C VAL A 184 20.74 12.28 0.05
N LEU A 185 21.46 12.52 -1.05
CA LEU A 185 22.34 13.68 -1.21
C LEU A 185 21.62 14.92 -1.75
N ASN A 186 20.32 14.82 -2.03
CA ASN A 186 19.49 15.89 -2.55
C ASN A 186 20.02 16.49 -3.87
N LEU A 187 20.39 15.62 -4.82
CA LEU A 187 20.95 15.98 -6.13
C LEU A 187 19.93 15.83 -7.29
N GLN A 188 18.63 15.84 -7.00
CA GLN A 188 17.58 15.53 -7.96
C GLN A 188 17.49 16.55 -9.12
N HIS A 189 17.98 17.77 -8.93
CA HIS A 189 18.01 18.79 -9.99
C HIS A 189 19.12 18.58 -11.02
N GLU A 190 20.12 17.76 -10.69
CA GLU A 190 21.30 17.55 -11.53
C GLU A 190 21.22 16.26 -12.33
N TYR A 191 20.35 15.34 -11.92
CA TYR A 191 20.16 14.03 -12.54
C TYR A 191 18.74 13.88 -13.07
N ASP A 192 18.58 13.09 -14.12
CA ASP A 192 17.27 12.70 -14.63
C ASP A 192 16.68 11.56 -13.77
N VAL A 193 16.22 11.93 -12.58
CA VAL A 193 15.67 10.99 -11.59
C VAL A 193 14.42 10.30 -12.13
N GLU A 194 13.62 10.98 -12.95
CA GLU A 194 12.41 10.41 -13.54
C GLU A 194 12.71 9.25 -14.51
N ASN A 195 13.75 9.37 -15.34
CA ASN A 195 14.16 8.27 -16.22
C ASN A 195 14.86 7.14 -15.46
N LEU A 196 15.65 7.47 -14.43
CA LEU A 196 16.30 6.47 -13.58
C LEU A 196 15.27 5.61 -12.83
N LEU A 197 14.32 6.24 -12.14
CA LEU A 197 13.27 5.55 -11.39
C LEU A 197 12.34 4.77 -12.32
N PHE A 198 12.04 5.30 -13.51
CA PHE A 198 11.28 4.55 -14.51
C PHE A 198 12.01 3.28 -14.96
N SER A 199 13.34 3.36 -15.19
CA SER A 199 14.16 2.19 -15.53
C SER A 199 14.13 1.13 -14.44
N LEU A 200 14.20 1.54 -13.16
CA LEU A 200 14.07 0.64 -12.02
C LEU A 200 12.70 -0.05 -11.95
N LEU A 201 11.62 0.66 -12.27
CA LEU A 201 10.28 0.07 -12.34
C LEU A 201 10.17 -0.97 -13.45
N VAL A 202 10.81 -0.72 -14.61
CA VAL A 202 10.88 -1.67 -15.72
C VAL A 202 11.62 -2.95 -15.34
N GLU A 203 12.72 -2.82 -14.59
CA GLU A 203 13.46 -3.97 -14.04
C GLU A 203 12.67 -4.75 -12.98
N GLY A 204 11.62 -4.14 -12.40
CA GLY A 204 10.76 -4.75 -11.38
C GLY A 204 11.11 -4.34 -9.94
N ASN A 205 11.99 -3.34 -9.76
CA ASN A 205 12.44 -2.85 -8.47
C ASN A 205 11.48 -1.79 -7.91
N LEU A 206 10.28 -2.21 -7.49
CA LEU A 206 9.23 -1.30 -7.00
C LEU A 206 9.54 -0.67 -5.63
N GLN A 207 10.09 -1.44 -4.69
CA GLN A 207 10.36 -0.95 -3.33
C GLN A 207 11.37 0.20 -3.29
N PRO A 208 12.53 0.12 -3.97
CA PRO A 208 13.46 1.25 -4.03
C PRO A 208 12.83 2.54 -4.55
N VAL A 209 11.96 2.42 -5.55
CA VAL A 209 11.28 3.57 -6.16
C VAL A 209 10.31 4.21 -5.17
N ILE A 210 9.51 3.41 -4.47
CA ILE A 210 8.58 3.90 -3.43
C ILE A 210 9.34 4.69 -2.35
N THR A 211 10.44 4.14 -1.85
CA THR A 211 11.27 4.80 -0.84
C THR A 211 11.87 6.11 -1.34
N CYS A 212 12.32 6.15 -2.61
CA CYS A 212 12.88 7.36 -3.21
C CYS A 212 11.85 8.50 -3.35
N ILE A 213 10.57 8.15 -3.61
CA ILE A 213 9.52 9.15 -3.92
C ILE A 213 8.67 9.51 -2.71
N GLU A 214 8.80 8.81 -1.58
CA GLU A 214 7.93 8.93 -0.40
C GLU A 214 7.76 10.38 0.07
N ASN A 215 8.83 11.17 0.04
CA ASN A 215 8.85 12.55 0.53
C ASN A 215 8.69 13.61 -0.58
N TYR A 216 8.44 13.22 -1.83
CA TYR A 216 8.44 14.13 -2.98
C TYR A 216 7.14 14.02 -3.80
N PRO A 217 6.08 14.77 -3.44
CA PRO A 217 4.77 14.71 -4.10
C PRO A 217 4.81 15.01 -5.60
N ASP A 218 5.65 15.95 -6.03
CA ASP A 218 5.80 16.30 -7.45
C ASP A 218 6.35 15.13 -8.27
N LEU A 219 7.33 14.41 -7.70
CA LEU A 219 7.94 13.23 -8.32
C LEU A 219 6.98 12.03 -8.31
N GLN A 220 6.21 11.84 -7.23
CA GLN A 220 5.13 10.84 -7.16
C GLN A 220 4.14 11.03 -8.32
N LEU A 221 3.70 12.27 -8.53
CA LEU A 221 2.76 12.62 -9.59
C LEU A 221 3.37 12.45 -10.99
N SER A 222 4.62 12.87 -11.17
CA SER A 222 5.30 12.75 -12.47
C SER A 222 5.47 11.29 -12.90
N ILE A 223 5.93 10.43 -12.00
CA ILE A 223 6.09 8.99 -12.25
C ILE A 223 4.74 8.32 -12.51
N ALA A 224 3.71 8.67 -11.72
CA ALA A 224 2.37 8.13 -11.93
C ALA A 224 1.81 8.49 -13.32
N LYS A 225 1.99 9.74 -13.78
CA LYS A 225 1.58 10.16 -15.14
C LYS A 225 2.35 9.43 -16.24
N LYS A 226 3.65 9.21 -16.03
CA LYS A 226 4.50 8.50 -16.99
C LYS A 226 4.15 7.01 -17.09
N LEU A 227 3.81 6.38 -15.97
CA LEU A 227 3.28 5.01 -15.95
C LEU A 227 1.87 4.93 -16.55
N ASP A 228 1.02 5.93 -16.31
CA ASP A 228 -0.32 6.01 -16.87
C ASP A 228 -0.27 6.08 -18.40
N SER A 229 0.61 6.91 -18.97
CA SER A 229 0.81 6.97 -20.42
C SER A 229 1.40 5.66 -20.99
N ALA A 230 2.34 5.05 -20.26
CA ALA A 230 2.95 3.75 -20.59
C ALA A 230 1.94 2.61 -20.74
N LEU A 231 0.85 2.67 -19.98
CA LEU A 231 -0.15 1.61 -19.90
C LEU A 231 -0.86 1.37 -21.24
N ILE A 232 -1.07 2.43 -22.04
CA ILE A 232 -1.81 2.36 -23.32
C ILE A 232 -0.88 2.30 -24.53
N THR A 233 0.19 3.09 -24.54
CA THR A 233 1.02 3.18 -25.75
C THR A 233 1.72 1.87 -26.04
N GLY A 234 2.02 1.04 -25.03
CA GLY A 234 2.86 -0.17 -25.18
C GLY A 234 4.26 0.12 -25.74
N ASP A 235 4.54 1.39 -26.02
CA ASP A 235 5.61 1.88 -26.85
C ASP A 235 6.26 3.04 -26.09
N ILE A 236 7.18 2.68 -25.20
CA ILE A 236 8.08 3.63 -24.56
C ILE A 236 9.51 3.49 -25.10
N CYS A 237 9.78 2.48 -25.93
CA CYS A 237 11.14 2.18 -26.35
C CYS A 237 11.29 2.09 -27.88
N SER A 238 10.96 3.17 -28.58
CA SER A 238 11.51 3.40 -29.93
C SER A 238 12.91 4.01 -29.92
N ARG A 239 13.53 4.25 -28.74
CA ARG A 239 14.86 4.87 -28.63
C ARG A 239 15.89 4.17 -27.75
N THR A 240 15.55 3.09 -27.05
CA THR A 240 16.52 2.30 -26.30
C THR A 240 16.21 0.83 -26.49
N SER A 241 17.24 0.05 -26.79
CA SER A 241 17.22 -1.40 -26.99
C SER A 241 16.83 -2.13 -25.70
N MET A 242 15.58 -2.00 -25.28
CA MET A 242 15.04 -2.60 -24.06
C MET A 242 13.84 -3.50 -24.40
N PRO A 243 13.71 -4.65 -23.71
CA PRO A 243 12.63 -5.59 -23.96
C PRO A 243 11.27 -4.93 -23.73
N THR A 244 10.31 -5.30 -24.57
CA THR A 244 8.89 -4.92 -24.46
C THR A 244 8.40 -5.04 -23.02
N ILE A 245 8.07 -3.90 -22.41
CA ILE A 245 7.66 -3.87 -21.01
C ILE A 245 6.32 -4.58 -20.90
N ASN A 246 6.22 -5.53 -19.96
CA ASN A 246 4.97 -6.20 -19.66
C ASN A 246 3.99 -5.20 -19.02
N SER A 247 2.90 -4.86 -19.71
CA SER A 247 1.85 -3.95 -19.25
C SER A 247 1.30 -4.33 -17.86
N LYS A 248 1.39 -5.62 -17.47
CA LYS A 248 1.05 -6.11 -16.11
C LYS A 248 1.94 -5.53 -15.01
N LYS A 249 3.26 -5.44 -15.23
CA LYS A 249 4.18 -4.88 -14.24
C LYS A 249 3.94 -3.38 -14.04
N ILE A 250 3.69 -2.67 -15.14
CA ILE A 250 3.33 -1.24 -15.11
C ILE A 250 2.03 -1.06 -14.35
N PHE A 251 0.99 -1.86 -14.65
CA PHE A 251 -0.29 -1.81 -13.96
C PHE A 251 -0.15 -2.02 -12.45
N ASN A 252 0.54 -3.09 -12.03
CA ASN A 252 0.72 -3.39 -10.61
C ASN A 252 1.52 -2.31 -9.87
N ALA A 253 2.59 -1.80 -10.50
CA ALA A 253 3.38 -0.70 -9.94
C ALA A 253 2.56 0.58 -9.80
N LEU A 254 1.84 0.97 -10.86
CA LEU A 254 1.00 2.15 -10.88
C LEU A 254 -0.14 2.03 -9.86
N ASN A 255 -0.79 0.88 -9.77
CA ASN A 255 -1.83 0.60 -8.77
C ASN A 255 -1.33 0.80 -7.36
N LYS A 256 -0.15 0.25 -7.04
CA LYS A 256 0.46 0.38 -5.71
C LYS A 256 0.86 1.82 -5.40
N ILE A 257 1.42 2.55 -6.35
CA ILE A 257 1.81 3.95 -6.18
C ILE A 257 0.57 4.83 -5.96
N VAL A 258 -0.47 4.67 -6.79
CA VAL A 258 -1.72 5.44 -6.67
C VAL A 258 -2.43 5.15 -5.35
N SER A 259 -2.47 3.89 -4.90
CA SER A 259 -3.10 3.53 -3.63
C SER A 259 -2.29 4.01 -2.42
N MET A 260 -0.97 3.84 -2.44
CA MET A 260 -0.08 4.21 -1.34
C MET A 260 -0.02 5.73 -1.12
N PHE A 261 0.08 6.51 -2.20
CA PHE A 261 0.21 7.97 -2.14
C PHE A 261 -1.12 8.71 -2.34
N LYS A 262 -2.24 7.99 -2.45
CA LYS A 262 -3.60 8.56 -2.65
C LYS A 262 -3.65 9.60 -3.77
N ILE A 263 -3.02 9.28 -4.90
CA ILE A 263 -2.93 10.20 -6.05
C ILE A 263 -4.32 10.41 -6.67
N PRO A 264 -4.74 11.66 -6.93
CA PRO A 264 -6.03 11.94 -7.54
C PRO A 264 -6.22 11.26 -8.90
N THR A 265 -7.42 10.76 -9.10
CA THR A 265 -7.85 9.97 -10.27
C THR A 265 -7.79 10.75 -11.57
N GLU A 266 -7.93 12.07 -11.50
CA GLU A 266 -7.86 13.01 -12.61
C GLU A 266 -6.51 12.97 -13.35
N HIS A 267 -5.45 12.54 -12.66
CA HIS A 267 -4.09 12.45 -13.19
C HIS A 267 -3.74 11.10 -13.81
N CYS A 268 -4.56 10.07 -13.59
CA CYS A 268 -4.32 8.70 -14.06
C CYS A 268 -5.55 8.17 -14.83
N LYS A 269 -5.81 8.76 -16.01
CA LYS A 269 -7.01 8.49 -16.82
C LYS A 269 -6.97 7.11 -17.46
N ASN A 270 -5.79 6.63 -17.81
CA ASN A 270 -5.63 5.34 -18.48
C ASN A 270 -5.81 4.20 -17.49
N LEU A 271 -5.28 4.35 -16.28
CA LEU A 271 -5.54 3.44 -15.18
C LEU A 271 -7.02 3.40 -14.84
N HIS A 272 -7.67 4.57 -14.75
CA HIS A 272 -9.11 4.64 -14.56
C HIS A 272 -9.86 3.85 -15.64
N TYR A 273 -9.47 4.01 -16.90
CA TYR A 273 -10.07 3.29 -18.02
C TYR A 273 -9.92 1.78 -17.90
N VAL A 274 -8.71 1.27 -17.61
CA VAL A 274 -8.45 -0.16 -17.43
C VAL A 274 -9.28 -0.73 -16.27
N ARG A 275 -9.29 -0.06 -15.11
CA ARG A 275 -10.09 -0.52 -13.97
C ARG A 275 -11.59 -0.53 -14.22
N SER A 276 -12.09 0.52 -14.86
CA SER A 276 -13.52 0.64 -15.21
C SER A 276 -13.93 -0.42 -16.22
N ARG A 277 -13.04 -0.75 -17.15
CA ARG A 277 -13.22 -1.81 -18.15
C ARG A 277 -13.25 -3.20 -17.50
N ALA A 278 -12.32 -3.50 -16.59
CA ALA A 278 -12.33 -4.73 -15.82
C ALA A 278 -13.63 -4.88 -15.00
N ALA A 279 -14.08 -3.80 -14.37
CA ALA A 279 -15.35 -3.76 -13.64
C ALA A 279 -16.58 -4.06 -14.53
N ILE A 280 -16.64 -3.50 -15.75
CA ILE A 280 -17.71 -3.81 -16.72
C ILE A 280 -17.69 -5.31 -17.07
N ASN A 281 -16.52 -5.89 -17.31
CA ASN A 281 -16.39 -7.31 -17.60
C ASN A 281 -16.90 -8.17 -16.43
N LEU A 282 -16.59 -7.78 -15.18
CA LEU A 282 -17.08 -8.48 -13.99
C LEU A 282 -18.60 -8.45 -13.90
N LEU A 283 -19.21 -7.28 -14.13
CA LEU A 283 -20.65 -7.10 -14.04
C LEU A 283 -21.37 -7.91 -15.12
N ILE A 284 -20.83 -7.99 -16.33
CA ILE A 284 -21.37 -8.85 -17.39
C ILE A 284 -21.30 -10.33 -16.97
N LYS A 285 -20.18 -10.78 -16.39
CA LYS A 285 -20.04 -12.14 -15.86
C LYS A 285 -21.06 -12.41 -14.75
N ARG A 286 -21.15 -11.54 -13.75
CA ARG A 286 -22.10 -11.66 -12.62
C ARG A 286 -23.56 -11.69 -13.07
N ARG A 287 -23.90 -10.92 -14.11
CA ARG A 287 -25.22 -10.95 -14.74
C ARG A 287 -25.51 -12.30 -15.41
N SER A 288 -24.53 -12.86 -16.14
CA SER A 288 -24.68 -14.19 -16.75
C SER A 288 -24.87 -15.30 -15.70
N GLU A 289 -24.30 -15.12 -14.50
CA GLU A 289 -24.44 -16.01 -13.35
C GLU A 289 -25.72 -15.77 -12.53
N GLN A 290 -26.59 -14.81 -12.93
CA GLN A 290 -27.81 -14.41 -12.21
C GLN A 290 -27.58 -13.95 -10.77
N SER A 291 -26.36 -13.53 -10.45
CA SER A 291 -25.97 -13.09 -9.08
C SER A 291 -26.42 -11.65 -8.76
N VAL A 292 -26.89 -10.90 -9.75
CA VAL A 292 -27.28 -9.49 -9.64
C VAL A 292 -28.58 -9.28 -10.43
N SER A 293 -29.53 -8.52 -9.88
CA SER A 293 -30.76 -8.16 -10.60
C SER A 293 -30.49 -7.21 -11.77
N GLU A 294 -31.33 -7.26 -12.82
CA GLU A 294 -31.17 -6.41 -14.01
C GLU A 294 -31.13 -4.92 -13.67
N GLU A 295 -32.01 -4.45 -12.79
CA GLU A 295 -32.04 -3.04 -12.37
C GLU A 295 -30.77 -2.62 -11.60
N SER A 296 -30.27 -3.50 -10.73
CA SER A 296 -29.03 -3.25 -9.99
C SER A 296 -27.81 -3.24 -10.91
N TRP A 297 -27.74 -4.18 -11.85
CA TRP A 297 -26.70 -4.25 -12.86
C TRP A 297 -26.68 -3.00 -13.73
N GLU A 298 -27.84 -2.55 -14.24
CA GLU A 298 -27.95 -1.33 -15.05
C GLU A 298 -27.47 -0.10 -14.29
N ASN A 299 -27.90 0.07 -13.04
CA ASN A 299 -27.48 1.20 -12.21
C ASN A 299 -25.96 1.19 -11.96
N MET A 300 -25.36 0.01 -11.72
CA MET A 300 -23.91 -0.11 -11.55
C MET A 300 -23.15 0.21 -12.84
N ILE A 301 -23.57 -0.33 -13.99
CA ILE A 301 -22.96 -0.04 -15.30
C ILE A 301 -23.04 1.46 -15.64
N MET A 302 -24.19 2.08 -15.44
CA MET A 302 -24.38 3.51 -15.67
C MET A 302 -23.46 4.36 -14.78
N SER A 303 -23.23 3.93 -13.54
CA SER A 303 -22.33 4.64 -12.62
C SER A 303 -20.85 4.55 -13.03
N ILE A 304 -20.42 3.42 -13.62
CA ILE A 304 -19.02 3.20 -14.03
C ILE A 304 -18.71 3.92 -15.34
N ILE A 305 -19.62 3.87 -16.32
CA ILE A 305 -19.40 4.42 -17.65
C ILE A 305 -19.42 5.96 -17.64
N GLY A 306 -20.37 6.55 -16.89
CA GLY A 306 -20.59 8.00 -16.89
C GLY A 306 -20.71 8.55 -18.32
N GLU A 307 -19.90 9.56 -18.65
CA GLU A 307 -19.86 10.20 -19.98
C GLU A 307 -18.76 9.65 -20.91
N ASN A 308 -17.98 8.65 -20.49
CA ASN A 308 -16.80 8.19 -21.22
C ASN A 308 -17.17 7.37 -22.48
N ALA A 309 -16.90 7.91 -23.67
CA ALA A 309 -17.21 7.26 -24.95
C ALA A 309 -16.50 5.91 -25.15
N LEU A 310 -15.24 5.78 -24.72
CA LEU A 310 -14.47 4.53 -24.90
C LEU A 310 -15.05 3.37 -24.07
N LEU A 311 -15.53 3.67 -22.86
CA LEU A 311 -16.19 2.67 -22.00
C LEU A 311 -17.56 2.26 -22.55
N LYS A 312 -18.29 3.19 -23.17
CA LYS A 312 -19.54 2.88 -23.89
C LYS A 312 -19.27 1.89 -25.03
N ASP A 313 -18.25 2.15 -25.84
CA ASP A 313 -17.89 1.30 -26.96
C ASP A 313 -17.45 -0.11 -26.48
N HIS A 314 -16.66 -0.17 -25.41
CA HIS A 314 -16.24 -1.43 -24.78
C HIS A 314 -17.41 -2.27 -24.28
N LEU A 315 -18.38 -1.65 -23.58
CA LEU A 315 -19.59 -2.34 -23.11
C LEU A 315 -20.31 -3.01 -24.28
N ILE A 316 -20.55 -2.27 -25.37
CA ILE A 316 -21.28 -2.78 -26.53
C ILE A 316 -20.48 -3.87 -27.25
N TYR A 317 -19.16 -3.70 -27.38
CA TYR A 317 -18.27 -4.74 -27.90
C TYR A 317 -18.38 -6.03 -27.08
N LYS A 318 -18.31 -5.95 -25.75
CA LYS A 318 -18.37 -7.13 -24.88
C LYS A 318 -19.73 -7.81 -24.93
N LEU A 319 -20.84 -7.04 -24.91
CA LEU A 319 -22.20 -7.58 -25.05
C LEU A 319 -22.42 -8.26 -26.40
N LYS A 320 -21.83 -7.73 -27.48
CA LYS A 320 -21.84 -8.36 -28.80
C LYS A 320 -21.05 -9.67 -28.81
N LYS A 321 -19.88 -9.71 -28.17
CA LYS A 321 -19.04 -10.92 -28.01
C LYS A 321 -19.75 -12.01 -27.21
N THR A 322 -20.57 -11.65 -26.23
CA THR A 322 -21.43 -12.58 -25.46
C THR A 322 -22.77 -12.89 -26.15
N ASN A 323 -22.98 -12.42 -27.38
CA ASN A 323 -24.19 -12.61 -28.20
C ASN A 323 -25.50 -12.06 -27.57
N ASP A 324 -25.40 -11.09 -26.67
CA ASP A 324 -26.54 -10.43 -26.01
C ASP A 324 -26.92 -9.14 -26.75
N LYS A 325 -27.56 -9.31 -27.92
CA LYS A 325 -27.92 -8.21 -28.81
C LYS A 325 -29.03 -7.33 -28.26
N GLU A 326 -29.97 -7.90 -27.52
CA GLU A 326 -31.13 -7.18 -26.99
C GLU A 326 -30.70 -6.19 -25.91
N THR A 327 -29.84 -6.62 -24.99
CA THR A 327 -29.30 -5.73 -23.95
C THR A 327 -28.37 -4.68 -24.54
N ALA A 328 -27.56 -5.03 -25.54
CA ALA A 328 -26.74 -4.05 -26.25
C ALA A 328 -27.60 -2.91 -26.83
N LEU A 329 -28.72 -3.24 -27.49
CA LEU A 329 -29.65 -2.23 -28.02
C LEU A 329 -30.33 -1.41 -26.91
N LYS A 330 -30.68 -2.04 -25.78
CA LYS A 330 -31.23 -1.34 -24.61
C LYS A 330 -30.23 -0.32 -24.05
N MET A 331 -28.96 -0.71 -23.92
CA MET A 331 -27.89 0.14 -23.40
C MET A 331 -27.53 1.28 -24.36
N ILE A 332 -27.51 1.04 -25.68
CA ILE A 332 -27.31 2.10 -26.70
C ILE A 332 -28.35 3.22 -26.53
N LYS A 333 -29.63 2.85 -26.36
CA LYS A 333 -30.71 3.81 -26.11
C LYS A 333 -30.54 4.53 -24.78
N ARG A 334 -30.17 3.81 -23.72
CA ARG A 334 -30.03 4.36 -22.37
C ARG A 334 -28.83 5.31 -22.23
N LEU A 335 -27.74 5.02 -22.93
CA LEU A 335 -26.50 5.81 -22.96
C LEU A 335 -26.55 6.98 -23.96
N ASN A 336 -27.70 7.21 -24.61
CA ASN A 336 -27.95 8.23 -25.65
C ASN A 336 -26.92 8.21 -26.78
N MET A 337 -26.58 7.03 -27.29
CA MET A 337 -25.64 6.86 -28.39
C MET A 337 -26.36 7.00 -29.73
N ILE A 338 -26.57 8.25 -30.19
CA ILE A 338 -27.46 8.58 -31.33
C ILE A 338 -26.87 8.18 -32.70
N ASP A 339 -25.54 8.09 -32.84
CA ASP A 339 -24.84 7.78 -34.11
C ASP A 339 -23.97 6.50 -34.05
N PHE A 340 -24.22 5.61 -33.09
CA PHE A 340 -23.35 4.44 -32.90
C PHE A 340 -23.66 3.31 -33.89
N ASP A 341 -22.76 3.12 -34.85
CA ASP A 341 -22.82 2.03 -35.81
C ASP A 341 -22.14 0.76 -35.27
N VAL A 342 -22.95 -0.18 -34.79
CA VAL A 342 -22.53 -1.49 -34.25
C VAL A 342 -21.72 -2.32 -35.27
N THR A 343 -21.78 -1.98 -36.56
CA THR A 343 -21.05 -2.64 -37.65
C THR A 343 -19.65 -2.05 -37.90
N LYS A 344 -19.34 -0.87 -37.37
CA LYS A 344 -18.05 -0.17 -37.55
C LYS A 344 -17.07 -0.30 -36.38
N LEU A 345 -17.40 -1.08 -35.34
CA LEU A 345 -16.47 -1.43 -34.26
C LEU A 345 -15.24 -2.15 -34.83
N LYS A 346 -14.21 -1.38 -35.18
CA LYS A 346 -12.87 -1.88 -35.49
C LYS A 346 -12.10 -1.93 -34.18
N VAL A 347 -12.12 -3.08 -33.53
CA VAL A 347 -11.27 -3.30 -32.36
C VAL A 347 -9.91 -3.77 -32.88
N ASN A 348 -8.84 -3.16 -32.39
CA ASN A 348 -7.49 -3.66 -32.62
C ASN A 348 -7.32 -4.89 -31.72
N ASP A 349 -7.50 -6.09 -32.28
CA ASP A 349 -7.53 -7.35 -31.53
C ASP A 349 -6.27 -7.58 -30.67
N GLU A 350 -5.11 -7.05 -31.09
CA GLU A 350 -3.85 -7.15 -30.33
C GLU A 350 -3.85 -6.30 -29.06
N ALA A 351 -4.28 -5.04 -29.16
CA ALA A 351 -4.39 -4.14 -28.00
C ALA A 351 -5.46 -4.61 -27.02
N GLU A 352 -6.57 -5.14 -27.57
CA GLU A 352 -7.66 -5.69 -26.79
C GLU A 352 -7.25 -6.94 -26.01
N THR A 353 -6.43 -7.81 -26.61
CA THR A 353 -5.92 -9.02 -25.96
C THR A 353 -4.99 -8.67 -24.78
N ASN A 354 -4.15 -7.64 -24.92
CA ASN A 354 -3.28 -7.19 -23.83
C ASN A 354 -4.08 -6.62 -22.66
N LEU A 355 -5.12 -5.82 -22.94
CA LEU A 355 -6.01 -5.30 -21.92
C LEU A 355 -6.88 -6.39 -21.29
N GLU A 356 -7.36 -7.38 -22.06
CA GLU A 356 -8.10 -8.53 -21.53
C GLU A 356 -7.27 -9.36 -20.54
N ASN A 357 -5.95 -9.44 -20.71
CA ASN A 357 -5.07 -10.12 -19.75
C ASN A 357 -4.94 -9.34 -18.44
N ILE A 358 -4.84 -8.00 -18.50
CA ILE A 358 -4.82 -7.14 -17.30
C ILE A 358 -6.18 -7.19 -16.59
N ASP A 359 -7.28 -7.14 -17.35
CA ASP A 359 -8.64 -7.23 -16.81
C ASP A 359 -8.81 -8.53 -15.99
N LYS A 360 -8.28 -9.67 -16.45
CA LYS A 360 -8.37 -10.95 -15.73
C LYS A 360 -7.67 -10.92 -14.38
N ASP A 361 -6.49 -10.31 -14.30
CA ASP A 361 -5.75 -10.20 -13.04
C ASP A 361 -6.50 -9.30 -12.05
N GLU A 362 -7.04 -8.17 -12.52
CA GLU A 362 -7.86 -7.29 -11.67
C GLU A 362 -9.16 -7.98 -11.24
N LEU A 363 -9.75 -8.80 -12.14
CA LEU A 363 -10.89 -9.63 -11.81
C LEU A 363 -10.53 -10.68 -10.75
N GLU A 364 -9.33 -11.25 -10.76
CA GLU A 364 -8.84 -12.18 -9.73
C GLU A 364 -8.78 -11.47 -8.36
N ASP A 365 -8.15 -10.29 -8.29
CA ASP A 365 -8.09 -9.47 -7.07
C ASP A 365 -9.48 -9.04 -6.56
N ILE A 366 -10.43 -8.72 -7.45
CA ILE A 366 -11.82 -8.41 -7.07
C ILE A 366 -12.61 -9.69 -6.74
N SER A 367 -12.18 -10.85 -7.26
CA SER A 367 -12.84 -12.14 -7.06
C SER A 367 -12.32 -12.95 -5.88
N ASP A 368 -11.36 -12.44 -5.10
CA ASP A 368 -10.98 -13.04 -3.81
C ASP A 368 -12.15 -13.10 -2.79
N GLU A 369 -13.33 -12.57 -3.16
CA GLU A 369 -14.60 -12.78 -2.46
C GLU A 369 -15.46 -13.95 -3.00
N GLN A 370 -15.04 -14.67 -4.07
CA GLN A 370 -15.71 -15.87 -4.56
C GLN A 370 -15.36 -17.07 -3.67
N CYS A 371 -16.09 -17.20 -2.56
CA CYS A 371 -16.24 -18.50 -1.92
C CYS A 371 -16.90 -19.45 -2.91
N ASP A 372 -16.21 -20.53 -3.28
CA ASP A 372 -16.83 -21.76 -3.80
C ASP A 372 -18.02 -22.11 -2.90
N ILE A 373 -19.23 -21.89 -3.41
CA ILE A 373 -20.45 -22.37 -2.76
C ILE A 373 -20.50 -23.87 -3.02
N LYS A 374 -19.74 -24.62 -2.22
CA LYS A 374 -20.08 -26.02 -1.96
C LYS A 374 -21.40 -25.97 -1.19
N ASP A 375 -22.43 -26.64 -1.70
CA ASP A 375 -23.74 -26.77 -1.07
C ASP A 375 -23.60 -27.22 0.40
N ILE A 376 -23.69 -26.26 1.33
CA ILE A 376 -23.85 -26.54 2.75
C ILE A 376 -25.36 -26.50 3.03
N PRO A 377 -25.98 -27.60 3.48
CA PRO A 377 -27.41 -27.62 3.76
C PRO A 377 -27.72 -26.79 5.02
N GLY A 378 -28.59 -25.79 4.88
CA GLY A 378 -29.17 -25.02 5.99
C GLY A 378 -28.76 -23.56 6.00
N HIS A 379 -29.52 -22.71 5.30
CA HIS A 379 -29.40 -21.26 5.44
C HIS A 379 -29.97 -20.82 6.79
N LEU A 380 -29.26 -19.93 7.50
CA LEU A 380 -29.77 -19.26 8.68
C LEU A 380 -30.96 -18.37 8.29
N MET A 381 -32.13 -18.62 8.86
CA MET A 381 -33.30 -17.78 8.66
C MET A 381 -33.29 -16.62 9.64
N PHE A 382 -33.65 -15.44 9.14
CA PHE A 382 -33.85 -14.26 9.96
C PHE A 382 -35.10 -14.43 10.83
N SER A 383 -34.94 -14.35 12.15
CA SER A 383 -35.99 -14.68 13.11
C SER A 383 -36.92 -13.52 13.47
N LEU A 384 -36.57 -12.28 13.07
CA LEU A 384 -37.39 -11.10 13.30
C LEU A 384 -38.33 -10.87 12.10
N SER A 385 -39.46 -10.23 12.38
CA SER A 385 -40.41 -9.87 11.34
C SER A 385 -39.91 -8.66 10.53
N SER A 386 -40.44 -8.46 9.32
CA SER A 386 -40.07 -7.29 8.51
C SER A 386 -40.41 -5.96 9.21
N SER A 387 -41.42 -5.93 10.08
CA SER A 387 -41.76 -4.73 10.88
C SER A 387 -40.72 -4.38 11.96
N ASP A 388 -39.84 -5.33 12.30
CA ASP A 388 -38.75 -5.09 13.27
C ASP A 388 -37.48 -4.56 12.59
N ILE A 389 -37.47 -4.46 11.25
CA ILE A 389 -36.40 -3.91 10.44
C ILE A 389 -36.76 -2.46 10.06
N ASN A 390 -36.00 -1.51 10.57
CA ASN A 390 -36.23 -0.08 10.39
C ASN A 390 -35.16 0.48 9.44
N PHE A 391 -35.59 0.92 8.26
CA PHE A 391 -34.71 1.58 7.30
C PHE A 391 -34.67 3.09 7.60
N ILE A 392 -33.46 3.64 7.74
CA ILE A 392 -33.22 5.01 8.19
C ILE A 392 -32.53 5.78 7.06
N ASP A 393 -33.29 6.59 6.33
CA ASP A 393 -32.84 7.31 5.13
C ASP A 393 -33.08 8.84 5.20
N ASN A 394 -33.63 9.33 6.32
CA ASN A 394 -33.97 10.73 6.53
C ASN A 394 -33.71 11.19 7.98
N GLU A 395 -33.72 12.51 8.19
CA GLU A 395 -33.40 13.15 9.47
C GLU A 395 -34.36 12.77 10.61
N GLU A 396 -35.67 12.73 10.36
CA GLU A 396 -36.67 12.41 11.38
C GLU A 396 -36.49 10.97 11.89
N ALA A 397 -36.36 10.01 10.96
CA ALA A 397 -36.10 8.62 11.28
C ALA A 397 -34.78 8.44 12.03
N PHE A 398 -33.74 9.21 11.68
CA PHE A 398 -32.46 9.17 12.36
C PHE A 398 -32.56 9.65 13.82
N ILE A 399 -33.26 10.76 14.06
CA ILE A 399 -33.46 11.28 15.42
C ILE A 399 -34.19 10.26 16.30
N ASP A 400 -35.21 9.60 15.76
CA ASP A 400 -35.97 8.59 16.51
C ASP A 400 -35.17 7.30 16.72
N PHE A 401 -34.36 6.90 15.74
CA PHE A 401 -33.37 5.82 15.89
C PHE A 401 -32.42 6.11 17.07
N ILE A 402 -31.83 7.30 17.16
CA ILE A 402 -30.90 7.65 18.24
C ILE A 402 -31.59 7.53 19.60
N LYS A 403 -32.83 8.01 19.74
CA LYS A 403 -33.60 7.90 21.00
C LYS A 403 -33.89 6.45 21.37
N ASP A 404 -34.20 5.60 20.38
CA ASP A 404 -34.58 4.21 20.63
C ASP A 404 -33.36 3.33 20.94
N ILE A 405 -32.28 3.44 20.15
CA ILE A 405 -31.10 2.58 20.29
C ILE A 405 -30.38 2.77 21.62
N MET A 406 -30.45 3.97 22.21
CA MET A 406 -29.87 4.29 23.52
C MET A 406 -30.48 3.50 24.69
N LYS A 407 -31.65 2.87 24.49
CA LYS A 407 -32.30 2.03 25.50
C LYS A 407 -31.62 0.67 25.66
N TYR A 408 -30.82 0.25 24.68
CA TYR A 408 -30.11 -1.03 24.69
C TYR A 408 -28.70 -0.88 25.25
N ASN A 409 -28.24 -1.89 25.98
CA ASN A 409 -26.89 -1.97 26.54
C ASN A 409 -25.95 -2.84 25.70
N ILE A 410 -26.48 -3.57 24.71
CA ILE A 410 -25.73 -4.41 23.79
C ILE A 410 -26.34 -4.24 22.40
N ILE A 411 -25.49 -3.93 21.43
CA ILE A 411 -25.86 -3.81 20.01
C ILE A 411 -24.85 -4.56 19.14
N GLY A 412 -25.30 -5.16 18.05
CA GLY A 412 -24.46 -5.68 16.98
C GLY A 412 -24.27 -4.63 15.89
N ILE A 413 -23.07 -4.57 15.30
CA ILE A 413 -22.71 -3.67 14.21
C ILE A 413 -22.20 -4.53 13.05
N ASP A 414 -22.64 -4.17 11.85
CA ASP A 414 -22.08 -4.61 10.58
C ASP A 414 -22.13 -3.42 9.61
N THR A 415 -21.27 -3.40 8.60
CA THR A 415 -21.29 -2.37 7.57
C THR A 415 -21.24 -2.97 6.18
N GLU A 416 -21.87 -2.29 5.23
CA GLU A 416 -21.74 -2.57 3.80
C GLU A 416 -21.15 -1.35 3.11
N TRP A 417 -20.15 -1.56 2.28
CA TRP A 417 -19.56 -0.53 1.43
C TRP A 417 -19.93 -0.79 -0.03
N LYS A 418 -19.89 0.28 -0.85
CA LYS A 418 -20.01 0.09 -2.29
C LYS A 418 -18.78 -0.69 -2.79
N PRO A 419 -18.97 -1.73 -3.62
CA PRO A 419 -17.85 -2.44 -4.23
C PRO A 419 -16.98 -1.46 -5.02
N HIS A 420 -15.66 -1.63 -4.89
CA HIS A 420 -14.68 -0.80 -5.57
C HIS A 420 -14.73 -1.12 -7.08
N PHE A 421 -15.32 -0.22 -7.86
CA PHE A 421 -15.23 -0.27 -9.31
C PHE A 421 -14.50 0.98 -9.81
N GLY A 422 -13.37 0.79 -10.51
CA GLY A 422 -12.57 1.90 -11.00
C GLY A 422 -11.73 2.55 -9.89
N LEU A 423 -11.85 3.87 -9.72
CA LEU A 423 -11.12 4.65 -8.71
C LEU A 423 -12.03 5.28 -7.64
N SER A 424 -13.27 4.83 -7.55
CA SER A 424 -14.18 5.33 -6.51
C SER A 424 -13.70 4.82 -5.16
N ALA A 425 -13.30 5.72 -4.26
CA ALA A 425 -12.94 5.35 -2.90
C ALA A 425 -14.04 4.48 -2.28
N GLU A 426 -13.63 3.48 -1.49
CA GLU A 426 -14.59 2.67 -0.72
C GLU A 426 -15.47 3.62 0.07
N ARG A 427 -16.77 3.57 -0.23
CA ARG A 427 -17.74 4.45 0.39
C ARG A 427 -18.69 3.60 1.18
N LEU A 428 -18.75 3.87 2.48
CA LEU A 428 -19.73 3.28 3.36
C LEU A 428 -21.14 3.54 2.79
N ALA A 429 -21.86 2.46 2.51
CA ALA A 429 -23.19 2.49 1.91
C ALA A 429 -24.25 2.31 3.00
N LEU A 430 -24.07 1.30 3.87
CA LEU A 430 -24.99 0.99 4.95
C LEU A 430 -24.24 0.80 6.27
N ILE A 431 -24.88 1.20 7.36
CA ILE A 431 -24.54 0.72 8.71
C ILE A 431 -25.74 -0.05 9.23
N GLN A 432 -25.53 -1.32 9.59
CA GLN A 432 -26.54 -2.13 10.24
C GLN A 432 -26.28 -2.17 11.74
N ILE A 433 -27.29 -1.77 12.52
CA ILE A 433 -27.24 -1.79 13.97
C ILE A 433 -28.37 -2.68 14.49
N ALA A 434 -28.02 -3.80 15.11
CA ALA A 434 -28.97 -4.79 15.59
C ALA A 434 -29.06 -4.77 17.13
N ALA A 435 -30.26 -4.59 17.66
CA ALA A 435 -30.61 -4.94 19.02
C ALA A 435 -31.09 -6.40 19.09
N HIS A 436 -31.56 -6.83 20.26
CA HIS A 436 -32.07 -8.19 20.45
C HIS A 436 -33.44 -8.42 19.78
N ASP A 437 -34.23 -7.36 19.60
CA ASP A 437 -35.61 -7.35 19.12
C ASP A 437 -35.82 -6.49 17.86
N LYS A 438 -34.85 -5.66 17.46
CA LYS A 438 -34.94 -4.78 16.28
C LYS A 438 -33.64 -4.68 15.51
N VAL A 439 -33.74 -4.30 14.24
CA VAL A 439 -32.61 -3.93 13.39
C VAL A 439 -32.83 -2.57 12.77
N TYR A 440 -31.80 -1.74 12.76
CA TYR A 440 -31.77 -0.47 12.04
C TYR A 440 -30.77 -0.57 10.90
N ILE A 441 -31.18 -0.14 9.71
CA ILE A 441 -30.33 -0.07 8.53
C ILE A 441 -30.22 1.41 8.15
N LEU A 442 -29.07 2.00 8.41
CA LEU A 442 -28.80 3.41 8.11
C LEU A 442 -28.29 3.50 6.67
N ASP A 443 -29.06 4.16 5.79
CA ASP A 443 -28.63 4.46 4.43
C ASP A 443 -27.69 5.66 4.45
N MET A 444 -26.40 5.37 4.50
CA MET A 444 -25.37 6.40 4.57
C MET A 444 -25.34 7.26 3.31
N VAL A 445 -25.79 6.76 2.16
CA VAL A 445 -25.85 7.54 0.92
C VAL A 445 -26.94 8.59 1.01
N ALA A 446 -28.13 8.24 1.52
CA ALA A 446 -29.22 9.18 1.73
C ALA A 446 -28.92 10.15 2.89
N LEU A 447 -28.48 9.63 4.04
CA LEU A 447 -28.26 10.39 5.26
C LEU A 447 -27.14 11.44 5.12
N ASN A 448 -26.10 11.15 4.35
CA ASN A 448 -25.04 12.13 4.07
C ASN A 448 -25.54 13.41 3.37
N ASN A 449 -26.69 13.36 2.69
CA ASN A 449 -27.25 14.52 2.00
C ASN A 449 -28.23 15.34 2.87
N CYS A 450 -28.72 14.78 3.97
CA CYS A 450 -29.72 15.43 4.82
C CYS A 450 -29.25 15.71 6.25
N LEU A 451 -28.28 14.96 6.78
CA LEU A 451 -27.81 15.14 8.15
C LEU A 451 -26.73 16.22 8.27
N THR A 452 -26.92 17.11 9.25
CA THR A 452 -25.89 18.07 9.67
C THR A 452 -24.75 17.43 10.51
N PRO A 453 -23.57 18.07 10.62
CA PRO A 453 -22.47 17.60 11.48
C PRO A 453 -22.86 17.29 12.93
N LYS A 454 -23.88 17.98 13.47
CA LYS A 454 -24.37 17.71 14.84
C LYS A 454 -24.99 16.32 14.96
N HIS A 455 -25.71 15.85 13.95
CA HIS A 455 -26.32 14.52 13.97
C HIS A 455 -25.25 13.42 13.98
N TRP A 456 -24.19 13.60 13.19
CA TRP A 456 -23.04 12.68 13.19
C TRP A 456 -22.30 12.67 14.52
N ASP A 457 -22.06 13.84 15.09
CA ASP A 457 -21.51 13.97 16.43
C ASP A 457 -22.37 13.23 17.47
N GLU A 458 -23.70 13.32 17.38
CA GLU A 458 -24.60 12.59 18.27
C GLU A 458 -24.52 11.07 18.09
N LEU A 459 -24.43 10.57 16.86
CA LEU A 459 -24.21 9.14 16.60
C LEU A 459 -22.90 8.67 17.24
N MET A 460 -21.82 9.42 17.02
CA MET A 460 -20.52 9.09 17.58
C MET A 460 -20.52 9.13 19.10
N GLU A 461 -21.17 10.11 19.74
CA GLU A 461 -21.14 10.25 21.20
C GLU A 461 -22.15 9.33 21.92
N LYS A 462 -23.40 9.31 21.46
CA LYS A 462 -24.51 8.64 22.15
C LYS A 462 -24.56 7.15 21.88
N VAL A 463 -24.00 6.67 20.76
CA VAL A 463 -24.01 5.26 20.37
C VAL A 463 -22.61 4.65 20.43
N PHE A 464 -21.70 5.04 19.53
CA PHE A 464 -20.40 4.38 19.39
C PHE A 464 -19.42 4.69 20.53
N GLY A 465 -19.42 5.92 21.04
CA GLY A 465 -18.60 6.39 22.15
C GLY A 465 -19.19 6.10 23.52
N ASN A 466 -20.46 5.68 23.58
CA ASN A 466 -21.17 5.50 24.85
C ASN A 466 -20.66 4.27 25.62
N PRO A 467 -20.07 4.44 26.83
CA PRO A 467 -19.53 3.35 27.64
C PRO A 467 -20.61 2.51 28.34
N LYS A 468 -21.89 2.83 28.20
CA LYS A 468 -22.99 1.99 28.68
C LYS A 468 -23.44 0.96 27.66
N ILE A 469 -23.05 1.13 26.39
CA ILE A 469 -23.44 0.26 25.28
C ILE A 469 -22.22 -0.55 24.85
N THR A 470 -22.31 -1.88 24.93
CA THR A 470 -21.34 -2.79 24.33
C THR A 470 -21.66 -2.97 22.85
N LYS A 471 -20.65 -2.83 21.99
CA LYS A 471 -20.76 -3.00 20.54
C LYS A 471 -20.14 -4.33 20.14
N LEU A 472 -20.96 -5.21 19.58
CA LEU A 472 -20.54 -6.52 19.05
C LEU A 472 -20.30 -6.41 17.55
N GLY A 473 -19.27 -7.07 17.05
CA GLY A 473 -19.05 -7.25 15.61
C GLY A 473 -18.11 -8.43 15.37
N CYS A 474 -17.77 -8.73 14.12
CA CYS A 474 -16.91 -9.86 13.76
C CYS A 474 -15.85 -9.41 12.77
N GLY A 475 -14.58 -9.33 13.20
CA GLY A 475 -13.55 -8.61 12.44
C GLY A 475 -13.83 -7.10 12.38
N ILE A 476 -14.40 -6.56 13.46
CA ILE A 476 -15.09 -5.26 13.50
C ILE A 476 -14.15 -4.05 13.29
N MET A 477 -12.83 -4.24 13.36
CA MET A 477 -11.90 -3.12 13.21
C MET A 477 -11.97 -2.48 11.82
N GLY A 478 -12.25 -3.27 10.76
CA GLY A 478 -12.49 -2.74 9.42
C GLY A 478 -13.74 -1.86 9.38
N ASP A 479 -14.85 -2.35 9.93
CA ASP A 479 -16.11 -1.60 10.04
C ASP A 479 -15.93 -0.29 10.82
N VAL A 480 -15.20 -0.33 11.95
CA VAL A 480 -14.91 0.85 12.77
C VAL A 480 -14.12 1.88 11.96
N GLN A 481 -13.09 1.46 11.24
CA GLN A 481 -12.29 2.35 10.40
C GLN A 481 -13.16 3.02 9.33
N MET A 482 -14.02 2.25 8.66
CA MET A 482 -14.95 2.79 7.65
C MET A 482 -15.94 3.81 8.22
N ILE A 483 -16.48 3.57 9.41
CA ILE A 483 -17.37 4.52 10.09
C ILE A 483 -16.61 5.80 10.48
N VAL A 484 -15.37 5.67 10.96
CA VAL A 484 -14.52 6.82 11.32
C VAL A 484 -14.18 7.65 10.07
N ASP A 485 -13.76 7.02 8.99
CA ASP A 485 -13.36 7.68 7.75
C ASP A 485 -14.55 8.34 7.03
N SER A 486 -15.75 7.77 7.19
CA SER A 486 -16.98 8.30 6.62
C SER A 486 -17.68 9.35 7.51
N ASN A 487 -17.14 9.64 8.69
CA ASN A 487 -17.78 10.55 9.65
C ASN A 487 -17.77 12.00 9.17
N GLN A 488 -18.95 12.61 9.07
CA GLN A 488 -19.12 14.03 8.69
C GLN A 488 -19.41 14.94 9.89
N GLY A 489 -19.00 14.52 11.09
CA GLY A 489 -19.13 15.29 12.32
C GLY A 489 -18.31 16.58 12.35
N THR A 490 -18.38 17.30 13.47
CA THR A 490 -17.68 18.58 13.63
C THR A 490 -16.17 18.39 13.48
N LYS A 491 -15.54 19.13 12.55
CA LYS A 491 -14.11 19.02 12.28
C LYS A 491 -13.27 19.24 13.54
N GLY A 492 -12.26 18.40 13.76
CA GLY A 492 -11.36 18.47 14.91
C GLY A 492 -11.91 17.85 16.19
N LYS A 493 -13.17 17.39 16.21
CA LYS A 493 -13.73 16.65 17.34
C LYS A 493 -13.12 15.25 17.38
N LYS A 494 -12.65 14.84 18.57
CA LYS A 494 -12.05 13.52 18.75
C LYS A 494 -13.14 12.45 18.69
N ILE A 495 -13.04 11.56 17.70
CA ILE A 495 -13.90 10.39 17.57
C ILE A 495 -13.42 9.31 18.54
N ARG A 496 -14.34 8.66 19.25
CA ARG A 496 -14.03 7.59 20.19
C ARG A 496 -15.04 6.47 20.04
N PHE A 497 -14.54 5.26 19.85
CA PHE A 497 -15.30 4.03 20.08
C PHE A 497 -14.95 3.47 21.46
N THR A 498 -15.93 2.96 22.19
CA THR A 498 -15.73 2.34 23.51
C THR A 498 -16.40 0.99 23.58
N ARG A 499 -15.93 0.07 24.44
CA ARG A 499 -16.60 -1.23 24.68
C ARG A 499 -16.95 -2.02 23.42
N ILE A 500 -15.96 -2.16 22.53
CA ILE A 500 -16.05 -3.05 21.39
C ILE A 500 -15.69 -4.47 21.86
N LEU A 501 -16.51 -5.44 21.47
CA LEU A 501 -16.21 -6.86 21.57
C LEU A 501 -16.19 -7.45 20.16
N ASP A 502 -15.01 -7.83 19.71
CA ASP A 502 -14.84 -8.56 18.46
C ASP A 502 -15.09 -10.04 18.72
N MET A 503 -16.15 -10.57 18.12
CA MET A 503 -16.58 -11.95 18.25
C MET A 503 -15.60 -12.92 17.61
N ALA A 504 -14.82 -12.51 16.60
CA ALA A 504 -13.80 -13.37 16.00
C ALA A 504 -12.67 -13.64 17.01
N ILE A 505 -12.15 -12.57 17.61
CA ILE A 505 -11.11 -12.64 18.66
C ILE A 505 -11.64 -13.37 19.90
N PHE A 506 -12.90 -13.12 20.28
CA PHE A 506 -13.53 -13.80 21.40
C PHE A 506 -13.63 -15.31 21.13
N TYR A 507 -14.06 -15.71 19.94
CA TYR A 507 -14.23 -17.11 19.57
C TYR A 507 -12.89 -17.87 19.54
N GLU A 508 -11.83 -17.26 18.98
CA GLU A 508 -10.47 -17.82 19.02
C GLU A 508 -10.04 -18.16 20.45
N LYS A 509 -10.27 -17.24 21.39
CA LYS A 509 -9.92 -17.41 22.81
C LYS A 509 -10.80 -18.40 23.59
N VAL A 510 -11.97 -18.75 23.07
CA VAL A 510 -12.88 -19.73 23.70
C VAL A 510 -12.56 -21.15 23.27
N ILE A 511 -11.88 -21.32 22.13
CA ILE A 511 -11.44 -22.63 21.63
C ILE A 511 -10.05 -23.01 22.14
N GLU A 512 -9.20 -22.02 22.48
CA GLU A 512 -8.01 -22.23 23.32
C GLU A 512 -8.37 -22.68 24.73
#